data_AF-A0A965MW09-F1
#
_entry.id   AF-A0A965MW09-F1
#
_cell.length_a   1.000
_cell.length_b   1.000
_cell.length_c   1.000
_cell.angle_alpha   90.00
_cell.angle_beta   90.00
_cell.angle_gamma   90.00
#
_symmetry.space_group_name_H-M   'P 1'
#
loop_
_entity.id
_entity.type
_entity.pdbx_description
1 polymer ?
#
loop_
_entity_poly.entity_id
_entity_poly.type
_entity_poly.pdbx_seq_one_letter_code
_entity_poly.pdbx_strand_id
1 'polypeptide(L)'
;MAIQKISGIETEFGIVARGLDVSPMVASSLLVNAYSDDGLSLRVWDFLNETPHLDARGAWDPSAEYPHVESMMANAILTNGARYYVDHAHPEVSTPECATPSEVVLYDRAAEMIITRSM
;
A
#
# COMPACT_ATOMS: atom_id res chain seq x y z
N MET A 1 33.65 12.30 1.97
CA MET A 1 32.56 12.49 1.00
C MET A 1 31.26 12.06 1.65
N ALA A 2 30.15 12.77 1.41
CA ALA A 2 28.83 12.30 1.83
C ALA A 2 28.39 11.16 0.90
N ILE A 3 27.82 10.09 1.48
CA ILE A 3 27.26 8.97 0.73
C ILE A 3 25.84 9.34 0.35
N GLN A 4 25.47 9.23 -0.93
CA GLN A 4 24.11 9.44 -1.38
C GLN A 4 23.17 8.46 -0.67
N LYS A 5 22.07 8.98 -0.12
CA LYS A 5 21.04 8.19 0.54
C LYS A 5 19.82 8.15 -0.38
N ILE A 6 19.35 6.95 -0.63
CA ILE A 6 18.05 6.72 -1.24
C ILE A 6 17.03 6.64 -0.11
N SER A 7 15.90 7.34 -0.24
CA SER A 7 14.89 7.42 0.82
C SER A 7 13.49 7.52 0.22
N GLY A 8 12.50 7.10 0.99
CA GLY A 8 11.08 7.26 0.72
C GLY A 8 10.32 7.50 2.03
N ILE A 9 9.05 7.84 1.95
CA ILE A 9 8.14 8.04 3.08
C ILE A 9 6.94 7.13 2.91
N GLU A 10 6.53 6.52 4.03
CA GLU A 10 5.32 5.74 4.18
C GLU A 10 4.36 6.56 5.05
N THR A 11 3.19 6.90 4.50
CA THR A 11 2.21 7.75 5.19
C THR A 11 0.86 7.07 5.26
N GLU A 12 0.47 6.65 6.47
CA GLU A 12 -0.87 6.17 6.78
C GLU A 12 -1.84 7.34 7.00
N PHE A 13 -2.97 7.33 6.31
CA PHE A 13 -3.98 8.38 6.43
C PHE A 13 -5.10 7.98 7.40
N GLY A 14 -5.55 8.92 8.21
CA GLY A 14 -6.77 8.73 9.02
C GLY A 14 -8.00 8.65 8.12
N ILE A 15 -8.87 7.67 8.35
CA ILE A 15 -10.11 7.49 7.57
C ILE A 15 -11.36 7.55 8.46
N VAL A 16 -12.38 8.24 7.97
CA VAL A 16 -13.71 8.30 8.59
C VAL A 16 -14.78 8.21 7.50
N ALA A 17 -15.50 7.09 7.45
CA ALA A 17 -16.61 6.93 6.53
C ALA A 17 -17.88 7.59 7.11
N ARG A 18 -18.39 8.64 6.45
CA ARG A 18 -19.60 9.35 6.89
C ARG A 18 -20.83 8.77 6.18
N GLY A 19 -21.83 8.36 6.95
CA GLY A 19 -23.08 7.84 6.40
C GLY A 19 -23.00 6.39 5.90
N LEU A 20 -21.89 5.70 6.15
CA LEU A 20 -21.69 4.28 5.88
C LEU A 20 -21.37 3.57 7.20
N ASP A 21 -21.97 2.40 7.41
CA ASP A 21 -21.66 1.50 8.53
C ASP A 21 -20.74 0.37 8.03
N VAL A 22 -19.47 0.71 7.85
CA VAL A 22 -18.43 -0.20 7.34
C VAL A 22 -17.18 -0.13 8.23
N SER A 23 -16.41 -1.21 8.25
CA SER A 23 -15.13 -1.20 8.97
C SER A 23 -14.14 -0.23 8.31
N PRO A 24 -13.17 0.34 9.06
CA PRO A 24 -12.10 1.15 8.49
C PRO A 24 -11.32 0.43 7.39
N MET A 25 -11.13 -0.88 7.53
CA MET A 25 -10.48 -1.71 6.52
C MET A 25 -11.25 -1.66 5.19
N VAL A 26 -12.57 -1.90 5.21
CA VAL A 26 -13.42 -1.84 4.02
C VAL A 26 -13.47 -0.42 3.44
N ALA A 27 -13.55 0.61 4.28
CA ALA A 27 -13.52 2.00 3.83
C ALA A 27 -12.20 2.33 3.11
N SER A 28 -11.06 1.88 3.64
CA SER A 28 -9.74 2.06 3.05
C SER A 28 -9.62 1.32 1.71
N SER A 29 -10.12 0.08 1.64
CA SER A 29 -10.16 -0.69 0.40
C SER A 29 -10.97 -0.02 -0.70
N LEU A 30 -12.13 0.57 -0.36
CA LEU A 30 -12.95 1.32 -1.31
C LEU A 30 -12.20 2.53 -1.85
N LEU A 31 -11.53 3.28 -0.97
CA LEU A 31 -10.76 4.47 -1.35
C LEU A 31 -9.59 4.11 -2.26
N VAL A 32 -8.79 3.10 -1.91
CA VAL A 32 -7.64 2.66 -2.73
C VAL A 32 -8.08 2.20 -4.12
N ASN A 33 -9.16 1.41 -4.20
CA ASN A 33 -9.67 0.94 -5.49
C ASN A 33 -10.26 2.08 -6.35
N ALA A 34 -10.81 3.15 -5.75
CA ALA A 34 -11.39 4.27 -6.49
C ALA A 34 -10.34 5.08 -7.29
N TYR A 35 -9.08 5.07 -6.88
CA TYR A 35 -8.00 5.75 -7.61
C TYR A 35 -7.60 5.01 -8.90
N SER A 36 -7.89 3.71 -8.98
CA SER A 36 -7.58 2.86 -10.13
C SER A 36 -8.69 3.01 -11.18
N ASP A 37 -8.70 4.17 -11.85
CA ASP A 37 -9.68 4.53 -12.90
C ASP A 37 -9.43 3.79 -14.24
N ASP A 38 -8.63 2.71 -14.22
CA ASP A 38 -8.26 1.87 -15.36
C ASP A 38 -9.26 0.72 -15.63
N GLY A 39 -10.31 0.57 -14.80
CA GLY A 39 -11.44 -0.33 -15.08
C GLY A 39 -11.09 -1.82 -15.15
N LEU A 40 -9.88 -2.19 -14.75
CA LEU A 40 -9.34 -3.54 -14.90
C LEU A 40 -8.83 -4.03 -13.54
N SER A 41 -9.60 -4.98 -12.98
CA SER A 41 -9.28 -5.83 -11.82
C SER A 41 -9.26 -5.18 -10.43
N LEU A 42 -10.04 -5.76 -9.52
CA LEU A 42 -9.84 -5.59 -8.07
C LEU A 42 -8.39 -5.97 -7.77
N ARG A 43 -7.60 -5.03 -7.24
CA ARG A 43 -6.21 -5.30 -6.89
C ARG A 43 -6.13 -5.98 -5.53
N VAL A 44 -6.55 -7.23 -5.49
CA VAL A 44 -6.41 -8.10 -4.32
C VAL A 44 -4.93 -8.41 -4.13
N TRP A 45 -4.49 -8.46 -2.87
CA TRP A 45 -3.13 -8.89 -2.54
C TRP A 45 -2.80 -10.25 -3.18
N ASP A 46 -1.68 -10.31 -3.91
CA ASP A 46 -1.23 -11.52 -4.62
C ASP A 46 -0.24 -12.31 -3.74
N PHE A 47 -0.67 -13.48 -3.26
CA PHE A 47 0.14 -14.40 -2.46
C PHE A 47 0.92 -15.42 -3.29
N LEU A 48 0.83 -15.42 -4.63
CA LEU A 48 1.39 -16.50 -5.47
C LEU A 48 2.89 -16.76 -5.24
N ASN A 49 3.64 -15.73 -4.83
CA ASN A 49 5.07 -15.82 -4.57
C ASN A 49 5.44 -15.80 -3.08
N GLU A 50 4.47 -15.79 -2.18
CA GLU A 50 4.70 -15.85 -0.74
C GLU A 50 4.47 -17.29 -0.28
N THR A 51 5.55 -18.01 0.02
CA THR A 51 5.49 -19.38 0.55
C THR A 51 6.07 -19.39 1.97
N PRO A 52 5.32 -18.98 3.01
CA PRO A 52 5.81 -18.89 4.39
C PRO A 52 6.39 -20.22 4.91
N HIS A 53 5.86 -21.32 4.38
CA HIS A 53 6.29 -22.68 4.65
C HIS A 53 7.64 -23.04 4.00
N LEU A 54 8.24 -22.20 3.16
CA LEU A 54 9.52 -22.42 2.48
C LEU A 54 10.48 -21.27 2.77
N ASP A 55 11.11 -21.30 3.94
CA ASP A 55 12.18 -20.35 4.26
C ASP A 55 13.44 -20.67 3.44
N ALA A 56 13.97 -19.66 2.73
CA ALA A 56 15.23 -19.74 1.98
C ALA A 56 16.45 -20.11 2.85
N ARG A 57 16.35 -19.96 4.17
CA ARG A 57 17.35 -20.39 5.17
C ARG A 57 17.28 -21.89 5.50
N GLY A 58 16.33 -22.63 4.92
CA GLY A 58 16.44 -24.07 4.74
C GLY A 58 15.56 -24.96 5.62
N ALA A 59 14.43 -24.48 6.12
CA ALA A 59 13.47 -25.34 6.82
C ALA A 59 12.06 -25.17 6.25
N TRP A 60 11.46 -26.30 5.85
CA TRP A 60 10.02 -26.38 5.64
C TRP A 60 9.34 -26.38 7.01
N ASP A 61 8.51 -25.38 7.29
CA ASP A 61 7.74 -25.28 8.53
C ASP A 61 6.24 -25.45 8.23
N PRO A 62 5.65 -26.63 8.54
CA PRO A 62 4.22 -26.85 8.35
C PRO A 62 3.34 -26.06 9.31
N SER A 63 3.91 -25.45 10.35
CA SER A 63 3.19 -24.58 11.29
C SER A 63 3.16 -23.11 10.85
N ALA A 64 3.89 -22.76 9.79
CA ALA A 64 3.81 -21.44 9.18
C ALA A 64 2.48 -21.30 8.43
N GLU A 65 1.51 -20.66 9.07
CA GLU A 65 0.23 -20.32 8.45
C GLU A 65 0.37 -19.06 7.58
N TYR A 66 -0.40 -19.01 6.48
CA TYR A 66 -0.65 -17.72 5.83
C TYR A 66 -1.39 -16.85 6.86
N PRO A 67 -0.99 -15.59 7.05
CA PRO A 67 -1.84 -14.68 7.81
C PRO A 67 -3.24 -14.70 7.18
N HIS A 68 -4.28 -14.72 8.02
CA HIS A 68 -5.65 -14.54 7.56
C HIS A 68 -5.82 -13.10 7.08
N VAL A 69 -5.25 -12.79 5.91
CA VAL A 69 -5.35 -11.48 5.29
C VAL A 69 -6.72 -11.41 4.64
N GLU A 70 -7.51 -10.42 5.04
CA GLU A 70 -8.75 -10.13 4.34
C GLU A 70 -8.42 -9.78 2.89
N SER A 71 -8.94 -10.57 1.95
CA SER A 71 -8.73 -10.45 0.49
C SER A 71 -9.19 -9.12 -0.12
N MET A 72 -9.63 -8.18 0.72
CA MET A 72 -10.00 -6.83 0.33
C MET A 72 -8.85 -5.82 0.48
N MET A 73 -7.68 -6.20 0.99
CA MET A 73 -6.54 -5.29 1.10
C MET A 73 -6.01 -4.92 -0.29
N ALA A 74 -6.51 -3.79 -0.80
CA ALA A 74 -6.16 -3.28 -2.10
C ALA A 74 -4.68 -2.89 -2.13
N ASN A 75 -3.95 -3.22 -3.20
CA ASN A 75 -2.53 -2.92 -3.33
C ASN A 75 -2.18 -2.58 -4.78
N ALA A 76 -1.76 -1.33 -5.02
CA ALA A 76 -1.46 -0.81 -6.34
C ALA A 76 -0.06 -0.19 -6.39
N ILE A 77 0.71 -0.52 -7.44
CA ILE A 77 1.87 0.28 -7.84
C ILE A 77 1.39 1.31 -8.85
N LEU A 78 1.69 2.58 -8.60
CA LEU A 78 1.27 3.73 -9.39
C LEU A 78 2.31 4.09 -10.46
N THR A 79 1.89 4.86 -11.46
CA THR A 79 2.76 5.27 -12.58
C THR A 79 3.93 6.18 -12.18
N ASN A 80 3.84 6.83 -11.01
CA ASN A 80 4.94 7.61 -10.42
C ASN A 80 5.89 6.76 -9.57
N GLY A 81 5.69 5.44 -9.49
CA GLY A 81 6.49 4.52 -8.68
C GLY A 81 6.07 4.40 -7.21
N ALA A 82 5.06 5.18 -6.77
CA ALA A 82 4.51 5.03 -5.42
C ALA A 82 3.70 3.74 -5.29
N ARG A 83 3.59 3.23 -4.06
CA ARG A 83 2.65 2.17 -3.70
C ARG A 83 1.46 2.79 -2.98
N TYR A 84 0.25 2.43 -3.39
CA TYR A 84 -0.99 2.85 -2.73
C TYR A 84 -1.78 1.61 -2.33
N TYR A 85 -1.98 1.42 -1.04
CA TYR A 85 -2.49 0.17 -0.50
C TYR A 85 -3.24 0.36 0.82
N VAL A 86 -3.89 -0.71 1.28
CA VAL A 86 -4.45 -0.77 2.62
C VAL A 86 -3.40 -1.38 3.54
N ASP A 87 -3.00 -0.66 4.58
CA ASP A 87 -2.32 -1.26 5.74
C ASP A 87 -3.29 -1.34 6.91
N HIS A 88 -3.75 -2.56 7.18
CA HIS A 88 -4.81 -2.87 8.14
C HIS A 88 -6.02 -1.92 8.02
N ALA A 89 -6.14 -0.93 8.90
CA ALA A 89 -7.27 -0.02 8.99
C ALA A 89 -7.10 1.27 8.17
N HIS A 90 -5.93 1.51 7.59
CA HIS A 90 -5.56 2.78 6.97
C HIS A 90 -5.29 2.62 5.46
N PRO A 91 -5.68 3.59 4.63
CA PRO A 91 -5.10 3.74 3.32
C PRO A 91 -3.71 4.38 3.48
N GLU A 92 -2.71 3.75 2.88
CA GLU A 92 -1.31 4.15 2.97
C GLU A 92 -0.73 4.41 1.58
N VAL A 93 0.03 5.50 1.46
CA VAL A 93 0.86 5.76 0.28
C VAL A 93 2.33 5.73 0.68
N SER A 94 3.09 4.81 0.07
CA SER A 94 4.55 4.80 0.13
C SER A 94 5.11 5.49 -1.11
N THR A 95 5.92 6.55 -0.95
CA THR A 95 6.52 7.28 -2.06
C THR A 95 7.52 6.42 -2.84
N PRO A 96 7.81 6.72 -4.13
CA PRO A 96 8.95 6.10 -4.82
C PRO A 96 10.28 6.39 -4.11
N GLU A 97 11.30 5.62 -4.45
CA GLU A 97 12.66 5.84 -4.00
C GLU A 97 13.23 7.16 -4.57
N CYS A 98 13.61 8.07 -3.68
CA CYS A 98 14.10 9.40 -4.03
C CYS A 98 15.61 9.53 -3.76
N ALA A 99 16.31 10.25 -4.64
CA ALA A 99 17.75 10.49 -4.52
C ALA A 99 18.07 11.77 -3.73
N THR A 100 17.09 12.67 -3.61
CA THR A 100 17.25 13.97 -2.94
C THR A 100 16.10 14.24 -1.95
N PRO A 101 16.34 15.00 -0.87
CA PRO A 101 15.28 15.40 0.05
C PRO A 101 14.15 16.20 -0.61
N SER A 102 14.45 16.97 -1.66
CA SER A 102 13.44 17.71 -2.43
C SER A 102 12.48 16.79 -3.18
N GLU A 103 12.98 15.68 -3.74
CA GLU A 103 12.13 14.68 -4.37
C GLU A 103 11.25 13.98 -3.33
N VAL A 104 11.80 13.65 -2.15
CA VAL A 104 11.02 13.07 -1.05
C VAL A 104 9.82 13.95 -0.71
N VAL A 105 10.04 15.25 -0.49
CA VAL A 105 8.95 16.20 -0.17
C VAL A 105 7.97 16.34 -1.34
N LEU A 106 8.46 16.35 -2.58
CA LEU A 106 7.61 16.43 -3.77
C LEU A 106 6.65 15.23 -3.86
N TYR A 107 7.17 14.01 -3.66
CA TYR A 107 6.37 12.80 -3.77
C TYR A 107 5.47 12.57 -2.56
N ASP A 108 5.91 12.94 -1.36
CA ASP A 108 5.07 12.94 -0.16
C ASP A 108 3.89 13.92 -0.33
N ARG A 109 4.14 15.11 -0.89
CA ARG A 109 3.04 16.03 -1.25
C ARG A 109 2.11 15.46 -2.32
N ALA A 110 2.65 14.68 -3.28
CA ALA A 110 1.84 13.99 -4.27
C ALA A 110 0.98 12.87 -3.65
N ALA A 111 1.39 12.27 -2.54
CA ALA A 111 0.58 11.29 -1.80
C ALA A 111 -0.74 11.89 -1.30
N GLU A 112 -0.71 13.11 -0.74
CA GLU A 112 -1.94 13.82 -0.34
C GLU A 112 -2.89 14.04 -1.54
N MET A 113 -2.33 14.31 -2.73
CA MET A 113 -3.10 14.49 -3.96
C MET A 113 -3.70 13.17 -4.45
N ILE A 114 -3.00 12.04 -4.29
CA ILE A 114 -3.53 10.70 -4.58
C ILE A 114 -4.76 10.41 -3.71
N ILE A 115 -4.64 10.64 -2.39
CA ILE A 115 -5.74 10.47 -1.45
C ILE A 115 -6.93 11.37 -1.83
N THR A 116 -6.68 12.66 -2.08
CA THR A 116 -7.74 13.62 -2.43
C THR A 116 -8.46 13.23 -3.73
N ARG A 117 -7.75 12.68 -4.71
CA ARG A 117 -8.34 12.24 -5.98
C ARG A 117 -9.06 10.90 -5.90
N SER A 118 -8.87 10.16 -4.81
CA SER A 118 -9.55 8.88 -4.53
C SER A 118 -10.93 9.08 -3.88
N MET A 119 -11.17 10.24 -3.27
CA MET A 119 -12.42 10.63 -2.60
C MET A 119 -13.48 11.09 -3.61
#